data_AF-A0A969XF03-F1
#
_entry.id   AF-A0A969XF03-F1
#
_cell.length_a   1.000
_cell.length_b   1.000
_cell.length_c   1.000
_cell.angle_alpha   90.00
_cell.angle_beta   90.00
_cell.angle_gamma   90.00
#
_symmetry.space_group_name_H-M   'P 1'
#
loop_
_entity.id
_entity.type
_entity.pdbx_description
1 polymer ?
#
loop_
_entity_poly.entity_id
_entity_poly.type
_entity_poly.pdbx_seq_one_letter_code
_entity_poly.pdbx_strand_id
1 'polypeptide(L)'
;REVRWEATHPEEREAAIDLALSADGGRRWAPVVEGFPNTGVYDLDTTAWPNGIYRLRITAHLEGEAAVAVGEAFRIENPGGHAPVVSLVAPRGGEAWAGAREVRWLADDPDGDRLRATLQYSLDRGATWQTLAEGQAGATSYVWDTTAAPNCAHVLLRVAVSDGRFAAQDAVPAPLAIVNPDRPTVALEAPPGEHWVGLQRLSWQARGPEAPGARVHLEVSLDGGTAWRTLAGDLPLWGSLWWDAASVPDGAAFTLRARLEAEGEDLALDVLPRTVTASGPR
;
A
#
# COMPACT_ATOMS: atom_id res chain seq x y z
N ARG A 1 -14.21 -17.08 23.47
CA ARG A 1 -14.73 -18.31 22.81
C ARG A 1 -13.61 -19.32 22.79
N GLU A 2 -13.84 -20.54 23.25
CA GLU A 2 -12.78 -21.56 23.32
C GLU A 2 -12.49 -22.12 21.91
N VAL A 3 -11.22 -22.18 21.54
CA VAL A 3 -10.68 -22.82 20.34
C VAL A 3 -9.92 -24.06 20.79
N ARG A 4 -10.16 -25.21 20.17
CA ARG A 4 -9.46 -26.46 20.47
C ARG A 4 -8.75 -27.00 19.25
N TRP A 5 -7.59 -27.61 19.45
CA TRP A 5 -6.85 -28.29 18.41
C TRP A 5 -6.11 -29.51 18.95
N GLU A 6 -5.62 -30.33 18.03
CA GLU A 6 -4.70 -31.42 18.31
C GLU A 6 -3.53 -31.29 17.34
N ALA A 7 -2.31 -31.20 17.87
CA ALA A 7 -1.08 -31.22 17.10
C ALA A 7 -0.14 -32.21 17.76
N THR A 8 0.32 -33.21 17.01
CA THR A 8 1.15 -34.31 17.52
C THR A 8 2.37 -34.50 16.63
N HIS A 9 3.47 -34.94 17.24
CA HIS A 9 4.66 -35.40 16.55
C HIS A 9 4.94 -36.85 16.96
N PRO A 10 5.37 -37.75 16.05
CA PRO A 10 5.63 -39.15 16.39
C PRO A 10 6.63 -39.36 17.54
N GLU A 11 7.50 -38.38 17.78
CA GLU A 11 8.48 -38.36 18.86
C GLU A 11 8.08 -37.46 20.04
N GLU A 12 6.79 -37.08 20.17
CA GLU A 12 6.23 -36.26 21.27
C GLU A 12 6.94 -34.90 21.46
N ARG A 13 7.42 -34.32 20.36
CA ARG A 13 8.13 -33.04 20.38
C ARG A 13 7.15 -31.88 20.46
N GLU A 14 7.52 -30.85 21.23
CA GLU A 14 6.70 -29.65 21.39
C GLU A 14 6.78 -28.76 20.14
N ALA A 15 5.63 -28.58 19.49
CA ALA A 15 5.47 -27.62 18.40
C ALA A 15 5.02 -26.26 18.95
N ALA A 16 5.43 -25.18 18.30
CA ALA A 16 4.87 -23.85 18.51
C ALA A 16 3.62 -23.66 17.63
N ILE A 17 2.58 -23.01 18.15
CA ILE A 17 1.29 -22.87 17.49
C ILE A 17 1.02 -21.41 17.15
N ASP A 18 0.72 -21.16 15.88
CA ASP A 18 0.17 -19.90 15.40
C ASP A 18 -1.32 -20.07 15.10
N LEU A 19 -2.14 -19.14 15.57
CA LEU A 19 -3.56 -19.05 15.24
C LEU A 19 -3.79 -17.79 14.40
N ALA A 20 -4.57 -17.91 13.34
CA ALA A 20 -4.96 -16.77 12.52
C ALA A 20 -6.43 -16.87 12.08
N LEU A 21 -7.09 -15.72 11.95
CA LEU A 21 -8.47 -15.63 11.45
C LEU A 21 -8.51 -15.03 10.05
N SER A 22 -9.47 -15.49 9.25
CA SER A 22 -9.73 -14.96 7.91
C SER A 22 -11.20 -14.59 7.75
N ALA A 23 -11.47 -13.32 7.46
CA ALA A 23 -12.80 -12.80 7.11
C ALA A 23 -13.16 -12.96 5.62
N ASP A 24 -12.19 -13.29 4.76
CA ASP A 24 -12.33 -13.32 3.30
C ASP A 24 -12.23 -14.72 2.70
N GLY A 25 -12.60 -15.73 3.48
CA GLY A 25 -12.68 -17.12 3.03
C GLY A 25 -11.31 -17.80 2.88
N GLY A 26 -10.27 -17.26 3.52
CA GLY A 26 -8.91 -17.82 3.54
C GLY A 26 -7.92 -17.13 2.61
N ARG A 27 -8.28 -15.99 2.00
CA ARG A 27 -7.37 -15.26 1.10
C ARG A 27 -6.33 -14.46 1.89
N ARG A 28 -6.76 -13.86 3.01
CA ARG A 28 -5.90 -13.17 3.98
C ARG A 28 -6.16 -13.70 5.37
N TRP A 29 -5.09 -13.78 6.15
CA TRP A 29 -5.08 -14.31 7.50
C TRP A 29 -4.48 -13.26 8.43
N ALA A 30 -5.26 -12.80 9.41
CA ALA A 30 -4.81 -11.90 10.45
C ALA A 30 -4.40 -12.73 11.68
N PRO A 31 -3.20 -12.50 12.27
CA PRO A 31 -2.74 -13.26 13.41
C PRO A 31 -3.62 -13.01 14.64
N VAL A 32 -3.93 -14.08 15.36
CA VAL A 32 -4.57 -14.06 16.69
C VAL A 32 -3.47 -14.20 17.74
N VAL A 33 -2.61 -15.19 17.57
CA VAL A 33 -1.43 -15.44 18.41
C VAL A 33 -0.37 -16.15 17.58
N GLU A 34 0.90 -15.89 17.88
CA GLU A 34 2.05 -16.53 17.23
C GLU A 34 2.99 -17.11 18.31
N GLY A 35 3.61 -18.26 18.02
CA GLY A 35 4.54 -18.92 18.92
C GLY A 35 3.91 -19.47 20.21
N PHE A 36 2.60 -19.72 20.21
CA PHE A 36 1.87 -20.18 21.40
C PHE A 36 2.24 -21.63 21.73
N PRO A 37 2.38 -22.02 23.02
CA PRO A 37 2.61 -23.42 23.38
C PRO A 37 1.48 -24.33 22.90
N ASN A 38 1.81 -25.56 22.51
CA ASN A 38 0.82 -26.55 22.10
C ASN A 38 0.03 -27.11 23.30
N THR A 39 -0.89 -26.31 23.85
CA THR A 39 -1.79 -26.70 24.95
C THR A 39 -3.07 -27.40 24.46
N GLY A 40 -3.32 -27.41 23.15
CA GLY A 40 -4.55 -27.90 22.54
C GLY A 40 -5.77 -26.99 22.74
N VAL A 41 -5.62 -25.84 23.41
CA VAL A 41 -6.72 -24.92 23.71
C VAL A 41 -6.28 -23.45 23.79
N TYR A 42 -7.12 -22.56 23.26
CA TYR A 42 -6.92 -21.12 23.32
C TYR A 42 -8.27 -20.40 23.51
N ASP A 43 -8.32 -19.48 24.47
CA ASP A 43 -9.48 -18.63 24.69
C ASP A 43 -9.42 -17.40 23.77
N LEU A 44 -10.13 -17.49 22.64
CA LEU A 44 -10.24 -16.39 21.70
C LEU A 44 -11.08 -15.26 22.29
N ASP A 45 -10.45 -14.10 22.49
CA ASP A 45 -11.17 -12.85 22.72
C ASP A 45 -11.86 -12.42 21.43
N THR A 46 -13.16 -12.72 21.32
CA THR A 46 -13.96 -12.35 20.15
C THR A 46 -14.20 -10.86 20.06
N THR A 47 -13.96 -10.08 21.11
CA THR A 47 -14.16 -8.63 21.12
C THR A 47 -13.04 -7.88 20.37
N ALA A 48 -11.89 -8.51 20.14
CA ALA A 48 -10.85 -7.93 19.29
C ALA A 48 -11.20 -7.97 17.79
N TRP A 49 -12.32 -8.57 17.41
CA TRP A 49 -12.68 -8.85 16.01
C TRP A 49 -14.06 -8.29 15.66
N PRO A 50 -14.22 -7.68 14.48
CA PRO A 50 -15.53 -7.26 13.99
C PRO A 50 -16.51 -8.44 13.89
N ASN A 51 -17.80 -8.13 13.94
CA ASN A 51 -18.85 -9.08 13.67
C ASN A 51 -18.76 -9.55 12.22
N GLY A 52 -18.85 -10.86 12.00
CA GLY A 52 -18.62 -11.42 10.68
C GLY A 52 -18.50 -12.93 10.67
N ILE A 53 -18.30 -13.48 9.47
CA ILE A 53 -18.02 -14.89 9.24
C ILE A 53 -16.52 -15.04 9.08
N TYR A 54 -15.92 -15.94 9.86
CA TYR A 54 -14.48 -16.17 9.89
C TYR A 54 -14.15 -17.65 9.67
N ARG A 55 -12.99 -17.91 9.07
CA ARG A 55 -12.28 -19.19 9.20
C ARG A 55 -11.11 -19.03 10.17
N LEU A 56 -10.76 -20.11 10.85
CA LEU A 56 -9.57 -20.19 11.69
C LEU A 56 -8.52 -21.09 11.02
N ARG A 57 -7.26 -20.63 11.00
CA ARG A 57 -6.09 -21.41 10.61
C ARG A 57 -5.23 -21.63 11.84
N ILE A 58 -4.75 -22.86 11.98
CA ILE A 58 -3.74 -23.26 12.95
C ILE A 58 -2.50 -23.65 12.16
N THR A 59 -1.35 -23.11 12.51
CA THR A 59 -0.05 -23.56 12.00
C THR A 59 0.78 -24.08 13.16
N ALA A 60 1.20 -25.34 13.09
CA ALA A 60 2.13 -25.94 14.05
C ALA A 60 3.55 -25.92 13.46
N HIS A 61 4.50 -25.34 14.19
CA HIS A 61 5.90 -25.19 13.78
C HIS A 61 6.82 -26.08 14.62
N LEU A 62 7.68 -26.83 13.96
CA LEU A 62 8.69 -27.66 14.61
C LEU A 62 9.95 -27.74 13.75
N GLU A 63 11.09 -27.28 14.26
CA GLU A 63 12.41 -27.37 13.58
C GLU A 63 12.47 -26.86 12.13
N GLY A 64 11.69 -25.84 11.81
CA GLY A 64 11.64 -25.27 10.46
C GLY A 64 10.61 -25.94 9.55
N GLU A 65 9.96 -27.02 10.00
CA GLU A 65 8.78 -27.60 9.37
C GLU A 65 7.49 -26.94 9.90
N ALA A 66 6.44 -26.97 9.08
CA ALA A 66 5.13 -26.46 9.44
C ALA A 66 3.98 -27.36 8.96
N ALA A 67 3.02 -27.65 9.85
CA ALA A 67 1.76 -28.29 9.52
C ALA A 67 0.60 -27.31 9.67
N VAL A 68 -0.34 -27.31 8.72
CA VAL A 68 -1.46 -26.35 8.69
C VAL A 68 -2.79 -27.08 8.73
N ALA A 69 -3.71 -26.59 9.55
CA ALA A 69 -5.11 -26.99 9.55
C ALA A 69 -6.02 -25.75 9.45
N VAL A 70 -7.13 -25.88 8.71
CA VAL A 70 -8.13 -24.81 8.58
C VAL A 70 -9.49 -25.35 9.01
N GLY A 71 -10.10 -24.67 9.98
CA GLY A 71 -11.43 -25.01 10.49
C GLY A 71 -12.57 -24.60 9.56
N GLU A 72 -13.77 -25.07 9.91
CA GLU A 72 -15.01 -24.60 9.30
C GLU A 72 -15.25 -23.11 9.59
N ALA A 73 -16.09 -22.50 8.77
CA ALA A 73 -16.50 -21.13 9.00
C ALA A 73 -17.37 -21.03 10.27
N PHE A 74 -17.12 -20.02 11.08
CA PHE A 74 -17.92 -19.69 12.26
C PHE A 74 -18.24 -18.20 12.28
N ARG A 75 -19.24 -17.82 13.08
CA ARG A 75 -19.70 -16.43 13.17
C ARG A 75 -19.29 -15.80 14.50
N ILE A 76 -18.79 -14.57 14.43
CA ILE A 76 -18.59 -13.67 15.57
C ILE A 76 -19.74 -12.66 15.56
N GLU A 77 -20.45 -12.56 16.68
CA GLU A 77 -21.58 -11.64 16.89
C GLU A 77 -21.55 -11.09 18.33
N ASN A 78 -20.73 -10.06 18.55
CA ASN A 78 -20.73 -9.31 19.79
C ASN A 78 -21.68 -8.10 19.67
N PRO A 79 -22.43 -7.74 20.72
CA PRO A 79 -23.17 -6.46 20.75
C PRO A 79 -22.22 -5.27 20.57
N GLY A 80 -22.56 -4.30 19.71
CA GLY A 80 -21.69 -3.14 19.43
C GLY A 80 -20.35 -3.56 18.80
N GLY A 81 -20.39 -4.55 17.92
CA GLY A 81 -19.21 -5.22 17.39
C GLY A 81 -19.08 -5.13 15.87
N HIS A 82 -19.95 -4.42 15.17
CA HIS A 82 -19.84 -4.21 13.74
C HIS A 82 -18.70 -3.23 13.43
N ALA A 83 -18.01 -3.45 12.32
CA ALA A 83 -17.09 -2.45 11.80
C ALA A 83 -17.86 -1.44 10.93
N PRO A 84 -17.36 -0.20 10.81
CA PRO A 84 -17.93 0.76 9.88
C PRO A 84 -17.78 0.29 8.43
N VAL A 85 -18.60 0.85 7.56
CA VAL A 85 -18.44 0.75 6.11
C VAL A 85 -18.08 2.11 5.54
N VAL A 86 -17.28 2.12 4.48
CA VAL A 86 -16.91 3.35 3.77
C VAL A 86 -16.84 3.10 2.26
N SER A 87 -17.24 4.10 1.48
CA SER A 87 -17.02 4.14 0.04
C SER A 87 -16.55 5.52 -0.41
N LEU A 88 -15.42 5.58 -1.10
CA LEU A 88 -14.90 6.78 -1.72
C LEU A 88 -15.68 7.06 -3.01
N VAL A 89 -16.42 8.17 -3.02
CA VAL A 89 -17.35 8.54 -4.09
C VAL A 89 -16.71 9.46 -5.12
N ALA A 90 -15.80 10.33 -4.69
CA ALA A 90 -15.04 11.19 -5.58
C ALA A 90 -13.64 11.44 -4.98
N PRO A 91 -12.57 11.42 -5.78
CA PRO A 91 -12.55 11.15 -7.23
C PRO A 91 -12.85 9.67 -7.59
N ARG A 92 -13.11 9.41 -8.86
CA ARG A 92 -13.33 8.06 -9.41
C ARG A 92 -12.10 7.49 -10.11
N GLY A 93 -11.03 8.27 -10.27
CA GLY A 93 -9.80 7.88 -10.95
C GLY A 93 -9.78 8.32 -12.42
N GLY A 94 -8.57 8.53 -12.93
CA GLY A 94 -8.31 9.04 -14.28
C GLY A 94 -8.46 10.56 -14.42
N GLU A 95 -8.91 11.28 -13.39
CA GLU A 95 -9.00 12.73 -13.43
C GLU A 95 -7.62 13.40 -13.36
N ALA A 96 -7.54 14.60 -13.91
CA ALA A 96 -6.41 15.51 -13.73
C ALA A 96 -6.84 16.64 -12.78
N TRP A 97 -6.18 16.73 -11.63
CA TRP A 97 -6.46 17.67 -10.55
C TRP A 97 -5.42 18.79 -10.51
N ALA A 98 -5.92 19.99 -10.26
CA ALA A 98 -5.14 21.19 -9.99
C ALA A 98 -5.99 22.11 -9.11
N GLY A 99 -5.34 22.84 -8.19
CA GLY A 99 -6.00 23.72 -7.25
C GLY A 99 -6.85 23.00 -6.19
N ALA A 100 -7.85 23.70 -5.66
CA ALA A 100 -8.78 23.14 -4.69
C ALA A 100 -9.75 22.14 -5.34
N ARG A 101 -9.80 20.92 -4.81
CA ARG A 101 -10.64 19.81 -5.29
C ARG A 101 -11.31 19.11 -4.12
N GLU A 102 -12.56 18.69 -4.32
CA GLU A 102 -13.33 18.02 -3.28
C GLU A 102 -13.15 16.49 -3.36
N VAL A 103 -12.72 15.90 -2.25
CA VAL A 103 -12.76 14.46 -1.99
C VAL A 103 -14.06 14.17 -1.23
N ARG A 104 -14.84 13.17 -1.66
CA ARG A 104 -16.12 12.81 -1.04
C ARG A 104 -16.22 11.32 -0.78
N TRP A 105 -16.80 10.95 0.35
CA TRP A 105 -17.05 9.57 0.73
C TRP A 105 -18.40 9.41 1.41
N LEU A 106 -18.92 8.18 1.39
CA LEU A 106 -20.04 7.74 2.21
C LEU A 106 -19.48 6.85 3.30
N ALA A 107 -19.99 7.00 4.53
CA ALA A 107 -19.64 6.12 5.63
C ALA A 107 -20.86 5.90 6.52
N ASP A 108 -20.94 4.71 7.10
CA ASP A 108 -22.02 4.30 8.00
C ASP A 108 -21.49 3.29 9.02
N ASP A 109 -22.08 3.28 10.20
CA ASP A 109 -21.77 2.33 11.25
C ASP A 109 -23.05 1.61 11.70
N PRO A 110 -23.12 0.28 11.59
CA PRO A 110 -24.35 -0.45 11.93
C PRO A 110 -24.75 -0.34 13.41
N ASP A 111 -23.81 -0.05 14.31
CA ASP A 111 -24.07 0.14 15.74
C ASP A 111 -24.37 1.60 16.11
N GLY A 112 -24.25 2.53 15.14
CA GLY A 112 -24.51 3.95 15.31
C GLY A 112 -23.37 4.71 15.99
N ASP A 113 -22.17 4.13 16.01
CA ASP A 113 -21.00 4.73 16.63
C ASP A 113 -20.51 5.98 15.87
N ARG A 114 -19.80 6.87 16.58
CA ARG A 114 -19.29 8.11 15.98
C ARG A 114 -18.08 7.82 15.11
N LEU A 115 -18.18 8.18 13.84
CA LEU A 115 -17.13 7.97 12.86
C LEU A 115 -16.15 9.13 12.73
N ARG A 116 -14.89 8.78 12.52
CA ARG A 116 -13.79 9.70 12.19
C ARG A 116 -13.10 9.24 10.91
N ALA A 117 -12.93 10.16 9.96
CA ALA A 117 -12.25 9.89 8.70
C ALA A 117 -10.81 10.42 8.69
N THR A 118 -9.91 9.64 8.09
CA THR A 118 -8.54 10.01 7.77
C THR A 118 -8.33 9.87 6.27
N LEU A 119 -7.89 10.94 5.62
CA LEU A 119 -7.62 11.03 4.19
C LEU A 119 -6.12 11.01 3.96
N GLN A 120 -5.70 10.20 2.98
CA GLN A 120 -4.30 10.08 2.62
C GLN A 120 -4.15 9.97 1.11
N TYR A 121 -3.00 10.40 0.61
CA TYR A 121 -2.61 10.24 -0.78
C TYR A 121 -1.25 9.57 -0.90
N SER A 122 -1.00 8.92 -2.03
CA SER A 122 0.27 8.28 -2.34
C SER A 122 0.75 8.74 -3.71
N LEU A 123 2.05 9.00 -3.81
CA LEU A 123 2.74 9.38 -5.05
C LEU A 123 3.59 8.23 -5.63
N ASP A 124 3.54 7.05 -4.99
CA ASP A 124 4.38 5.89 -5.27
C ASP A 124 3.58 4.58 -5.33
N ARG A 125 2.37 4.65 -5.89
CA ARG A 125 1.46 3.50 -6.10
C ARG A 125 1.02 2.78 -4.82
N GLY A 126 0.88 3.53 -3.74
CA GLY A 126 0.31 3.03 -2.48
C GLY A 126 1.34 2.39 -1.56
N ALA A 127 2.63 2.55 -1.88
CA ALA A 127 3.73 2.10 -1.04
C ALA A 127 3.88 2.96 0.21
N THR A 128 3.95 4.28 0.03
CA THR A 128 3.90 5.25 1.12
C THR A 128 2.67 6.13 0.99
N TRP A 129 2.13 6.55 2.12
CA TRP A 129 0.92 7.36 2.20
C TRP A 129 1.17 8.59 3.04
N GLN A 130 0.89 9.75 2.47
CA GLN A 130 0.96 11.04 3.13
C GLN A 130 -0.44 11.43 3.60
N THR A 131 -0.54 11.91 4.84
CA THR A 131 -1.82 12.33 5.42
C THR A 131 -2.22 13.71 4.93
N LEU A 132 -3.42 13.81 4.35
CA LEU A 132 -4.07 15.07 4.00
C LEU A 132 -4.84 15.64 5.18
N ALA A 133 -5.61 14.79 5.86
CA ALA A 133 -6.42 15.15 7.00
C ALA A 133 -6.63 13.92 7.88
N GLU A 134 -6.68 14.12 9.19
CA GLU A 134 -6.85 13.05 10.17
C GLU A 134 -8.00 13.38 11.12
N GLY A 135 -8.72 12.35 11.57
CA GLY A 135 -9.69 12.47 12.65
C GLY A 135 -10.94 13.31 12.35
N GLN A 136 -11.30 13.47 11.07
CA GLN A 136 -12.43 14.28 10.62
C GLN A 136 -13.76 13.70 11.11
N ALA A 137 -14.33 14.27 12.18
CA ALA A 137 -15.51 13.73 12.86
C ALA A 137 -16.80 14.03 12.09
N GLY A 138 -17.53 12.98 11.71
CA GLY A 138 -18.82 13.10 11.00
C GLY A 138 -18.75 13.77 9.62
N ALA A 139 -17.54 13.99 9.09
CA ALA A 139 -17.36 14.57 7.77
C ALA A 139 -17.60 13.51 6.68
N THR A 140 -18.10 13.96 5.54
CA THR A 140 -18.31 13.16 4.32
C THR A 140 -17.63 13.77 3.09
N SER A 141 -16.98 14.92 3.27
CA SER A 141 -16.13 15.53 2.25
C SER A 141 -14.96 16.31 2.86
N TYR A 142 -13.95 16.54 2.03
CA TYR A 142 -12.76 17.32 2.35
C TYR A 142 -12.28 18.04 1.10
N VAL A 143 -11.98 19.33 1.21
CA VAL A 143 -11.39 20.09 0.11
C VAL A 143 -9.87 20.01 0.21
N TRP A 144 -9.26 19.31 -0.74
CA TRP A 144 -7.81 19.23 -0.89
C TRP A 144 -7.32 20.33 -1.83
N ASP A 145 -6.46 21.21 -1.33
CA ASP A 145 -5.65 22.10 -2.15
C ASP A 145 -4.42 21.37 -2.67
N THR A 146 -4.42 21.01 -3.96
CA THR A 146 -3.30 20.27 -4.57
C THR A 146 -2.09 21.16 -4.84
N THR A 147 -2.16 22.49 -4.70
CA THR A 147 -1.06 23.40 -5.06
C THR A 147 0.21 23.19 -4.26
N ALA A 148 0.13 22.59 -3.07
CA ALA A 148 1.28 22.20 -2.26
C ALA A 148 1.87 20.83 -2.65
N ALA A 149 1.10 19.98 -3.35
CA ALA A 149 1.52 18.63 -3.68
C ALA A 149 2.44 18.60 -4.92
N PRO A 150 3.40 17.66 -4.98
CA PRO A 150 4.20 17.44 -6.17
C PRO A 150 3.33 17.07 -7.37
N ASN A 151 3.70 17.53 -8.56
CA ASN A 151 3.04 17.07 -9.79
C ASN A 151 3.38 15.60 -10.01
N CYS A 152 2.36 14.77 -10.24
CA CYS A 152 2.53 13.33 -10.43
C CYS A 152 1.38 12.76 -11.24
N ALA A 153 1.69 11.89 -12.20
CA ALA A 153 0.68 11.24 -13.04
C ALA A 153 -0.05 10.07 -12.36
N HIS A 154 0.49 9.56 -11.25
CA HIS A 154 0.04 8.33 -10.60
C HIS A 154 -0.24 8.54 -9.11
N VAL A 155 -1.20 9.40 -8.81
CA VAL A 155 -1.61 9.66 -7.42
C VAL A 155 -2.76 8.74 -7.05
N LEU A 156 -2.61 8.03 -5.93
CA LEU A 156 -3.70 7.31 -5.29
C LEU A 156 -4.25 8.13 -4.13
N LEU A 157 -5.56 8.09 -3.93
CA LEU A 157 -6.24 8.65 -2.77
C LEU A 157 -6.97 7.53 -2.02
N ARG A 158 -6.95 7.59 -0.70
CA ARG A 158 -7.74 6.72 0.16
C ARG A 158 -8.37 7.48 1.31
N VAL A 159 -9.48 6.94 1.78
CA VAL A 159 -10.14 7.33 3.02
C VAL A 159 -10.21 6.11 3.93
N ALA A 160 -9.83 6.29 5.19
CA ALA A 160 -10.06 5.32 6.26
C ALA A 160 -11.05 5.92 7.25
N VAL A 161 -12.03 5.14 7.68
CA VAL A 161 -13.03 5.55 8.66
C VAL A 161 -12.99 4.59 9.84
N SER A 162 -13.00 5.14 11.06
CA SER A 162 -12.97 4.37 12.30
C SER A 162 -14.06 4.81 13.26
N ASP A 163 -14.62 3.84 13.99
CA ASP A 163 -15.55 3.99 15.11
C ASP A 163 -14.82 4.12 16.48
N GLY A 164 -13.49 4.04 16.48
CA GLY A 164 -12.63 4.02 17.68
C GLY A 164 -12.15 2.63 18.12
N ARG A 165 -12.67 1.56 17.52
CA ARG A 165 -12.30 0.15 17.78
C ARG A 165 -11.95 -0.60 16.50
N PHE A 166 -12.78 -0.47 15.47
CA PHE A 166 -12.61 -1.03 14.15
C PHE A 166 -12.48 0.08 13.11
N ALA A 167 -12.05 -0.31 11.91
CA ALA A 167 -11.88 0.61 10.81
C ALA A 167 -12.15 -0.07 9.48
N ALA A 168 -12.61 0.72 8.51
CA ALA A 168 -12.70 0.35 7.12
C ALA A 168 -12.00 1.39 6.26
N GLN A 169 -11.57 0.99 5.07
CA GLN A 169 -10.93 1.89 4.13
C GLN A 169 -11.46 1.65 2.72
N ASP A 170 -11.48 2.72 1.93
CA ASP A 170 -11.69 2.66 0.49
C ASP A 170 -10.71 3.59 -0.22
N ALA A 171 -10.40 3.27 -1.47
CA ALA A 171 -9.45 4.00 -2.28
C ALA A 171 -10.00 4.24 -3.69
N VAL A 172 -9.42 5.20 -4.39
CA VAL A 172 -9.74 5.41 -5.81
C VAL A 172 -9.47 4.13 -6.60
N PRO A 173 -10.37 3.72 -7.52
CA PRO A 173 -10.19 2.48 -8.28
C PRO A 173 -9.14 2.60 -9.39
N ALA A 174 -8.75 3.83 -9.74
CA ALA A 174 -7.67 4.14 -10.68
C ALA A 174 -6.92 5.40 -10.20
N PRO A 175 -5.63 5.56 -10.54
CA PRO A 175 -4.88 6.75 -10.19
C PRO A 175 -5.45 8.01 -10.84
N LEU A 176 -5.30 9.14 -10.18
CA LEU A 176 -5.48 10.48 -10.74
C LEU A 176 -4.12 11.11 -11.01
N ALA A 177 -4.11 12.20 -11.78
CA ALA A 177 -2.93 13.03 -11.98
C ALA A 177 -3.05 14.35 -11.21
N ILE A 178 -1.97 14.79 -10.57
CA ILE A 178 -1.83 16.17 -10.08
C ILE A 178 -1.01 16.96 -11.11
N VAL A 179 -1.60 18.04 -11.62
CA VAL A 179 -1.07 18.86 -12.71
C VAL A 179 -1.21 20.35 -12.39
N ASN A 180 -0.55 20.81 -11.34
CA ASN A 180 -0.49 22.22 -10.99
C ASN A 180 0.40 22.98 -12.00
N PRO A 181 -0.11 23.99 -12.72
CA PRO A 181 0.66 24.71 -13.74
C PRO A 181 1.81 25.53 -13.15
N ASP A 182 1.69 25.96 -11.89
CA ASP A 182 2.71 26.74 -11.17
C ASP A 182 3.77 25.85 -10.49
N ARG A 183 3.75 24.54 -10.73
CA ARG A 183 4.81 23.61 -10.33
C ARG A 183 5.45 22.94 -11.54
N PRO A 184 6.74 22.59 -11.47
CA PRO A 184 7.38 21.84 -12.53
C PRO A 184 6.83 20.41 -12.63
N THR A 185 7.16 19.74 -13.71
CA THR A 185 6.89 18.31 -13.97
C THR A 185 8.20 17.63 -14.32
N VAL A 186 8.32 16.33 -14.10
CA VAL A 186 9.41 15.50 -14.64
C VAL A 186 8.79 14.35 -15.43
N ALA A 187 9.41 13.98 -16.55
CA ALA A 187 9.04 12.79 -17.32
C ALA A 187 10.24 11.84 -17.34
N LEU A 188 10.00 10.56 -17.04
CA LEU A 188 10.95 9.47 -17.16
C LEU A 188 10.60 8.64 -18.40
N GLU A 189 11.53 8.57 -19.33
CA GLU A 189 11.42 7.74 -20.52
C GLU A 189 12.40 6.56 -20.41
N ALA A 190 11.90 5.38 -20.69
CA ALA A 190 12.69 4.16 -20.71
C ALA A 190 12.31 3.29 -21.92
N PRO A 191 13.15 2.31 -22.30
CA PRO A 191 12.86 1.43 -23.43
C PRO A 191 11.54 0.68 -23.19
N PRO A 192 10.73 0.48 -24.24
CA PRO A 192 9.51 -0.29 -24.11
C PRO A 192 9.82 -1.76 -23.79
N GLY A 193 8.86 -2.45 -23.19
CA GLY A 193 8.93 -3.88 -22.91
C GLY A 193 8.89 -4.19 -21.41
N GLU A 194 8.51 -5.42 -21.10
CA GLU A 194 8.30 -5.91 -19.74
C GLU A 194 9.49 -6.75 -19.26
N HIS A 195 10.49 -6.97 -20.11
CA HIS A 195 11.70 -7.73 -19.81
C HIS A 195 12.94 -6.99 -20.32
N TRP A 196 13.87 -6.68 -19.42
CA TRP A 196 15.11 -5.98 -19.78
C TRP A 196 16.34 -6.85 -19.51
N VAL A 197 17.29 -6.83 -20.45
CA VAL A 197 18.58 -7.53 -20.38
C VAL A 197 19.68 -6.51 -20.62
N GLY A 198 20.71 -6.51 -19.78
CA GLY A 198 21.89 -5.66 -19.97
C GLY A 198 21.58 -4.15 -19.93
N LEU A 199 22.35 -3.38 -20.69
CA LEU A 199 22.26 -1.92 -20.72
C LEU A 199 20.97 -1.42 -21.38
N GLN A 200 20.24 -0.58 -20.64
CA GLN A 200 19.03 0.10 -21.06
C GLN A 200 19.25 1.62 -20.96
N ARG A 201 18.80 2.36 -21.97
CA ARG A 201 18.93 3.81 -21.97
C ARG A 201 17.74 4.44 -21.27
N LEU A 202 18.00 5.11 -20.15
CA LEU A 202 17.02 5.92 -19.43
C LEU A 202 17.20 7.38 -19.83
N SER A 203 16.13 8.10 -20.13
CA SER A 203 16.13 9.55 -20.36
C SER A 203 15.09 10.25 -19.50
N TRP A 204 15.37 11.49 -19.15
CA TRP A 204 14.45 12.28 -18.34
C TRP A 204 14.41 13.72 -18.80
N GLN A 205 13.29 14.38 -18.50
CA GLN A 205 13.11 15.78 -18.80
C GLN A 205 12.16 16.45 -17.80
N ALA A 206 12.68 17.45 -17.08
CA ALA A 206 11.89 18.38 -16.30
C ALA A 206 11.39 19.55 -17.18
N ARG A 207 10.19 20.03 -16.89
CA ARG A 207 9.51 21.13 -17.59
C ARG A 207 8.73 21.97 -16.59
N GLY A 208 8.34 23.18 -16.98
CA GLY A 208 7.50 24.07 -16.17
C GLY A 208 8.27 25.28 -15.63
N PRO A 209 7.76 25.95 -14.57
CA PRO A 209 8.38 27.14 -14.01
C PRO A 209 9.80 26.86 -13.50
N GLU A 210 10.61 27.92 -13.45
CA GLU A 210 11.95 27.84 -12.91
C GLU A 210 11.92 27.44 -11.44
N ALA A 211 12.68 26.40 -11.10
CA ALA A 211 12.87 25.92 -9.73
C ALA A 211 14.38 25.96 -9.42
N PRO A 212 14.88 27.06 -8.83
CA PRO A 212 16.28 27.18 -8.46
C PRO A 212 16.72 26.01 -7.57
N GLY A 213 17.92 25.50 -7.81
CA GLY A 213 18.43 24.36 -7.05
C GLY A 213 17.83 23.01 -7.42
N ALA A 214 16.85 22.94 -8.33
CA ALA A 214 16.22 21.67 -8.65
C ALA A 214 17.18 20.66 -9.31
N ARG A 215 17.04 19.39 -8.92
CA ARG A 215 17.82 18.24 -9.41
C ARG A 215 16.90 17.06 -9.69
N VAL A 216 17.29 16.22 -10.64
CA VAL A 216 16.60 14.95 -10.89
C VAL A 216 17.33 13.80 -10.20
N HIS A 217 16.56 12.92 -9.57
CA HIS A 217 17.02 11.66 -9.01
C HIS A 217 16.31 10.52 -9.73
N LEU A 218 17.07 9.56 -10.24
CA LEU A 218 16.53 8.31 -10.76
C LEU A 218 16.65 7.24 -9.70
N GLU A 219 15.56 6.52 -9.47
CA GLU A 219 15.45 5.56 -8.38
C GLU A 219 14.78 4.27 -8.87
N VAL A 220 15.13 3.14 -8.25
CA VAL A 220 14.54 1.82 -8.53
C VAL A 220 13.95 1.23 -7.25
N SER A 221 12.84 0.53 -7.39
CA SER A 221 12.22 -0.28 -6.35
C SER A 221 12.06 -1.72 -6.83
N LEU A 222 12.33 -2.68 -5.94
CA LEU A 222 12.17 -4.12 -6.17
C LEU A 222 10.94 -4.70 -5.43
N ASP A 223 10.22 -3.86 -4.70
CA ASP A 223 9.14 -4.25 -3.75
C ASP A 223 7.86 -3.45 -4.02
N GLY A 224 7.60 -3.16 -5.30
CA GLY A 224 6.37 -2.51 -5.74
C GLY A 224 6.24 -1.04 -5.33
N GLY A 225 7.35 -0.39 -4.99
CA GLY A 225 7.42 1.01 -4.57
C GLY A 225 7.63 1.20 -3.07
N THR A 226 7.60 0.13 -2.26
CA THR A 226 7.69 0.22 -0.79
C THR A 226 9.01 0.81 -0.32
N ALA A 227 10.11 0.44 -0.97
CA ALA A 227 11.43 1.03 -0.78
C ALA A 227 12.06 1.40 -2.12
N TRP A 228 12.72 2.57 -2.13
CA TRP A 228 13.41 3.11 -3.30
C TRP A 228 14.90 3.22 -3.02
N ARG A 229 15.73 2.79 -3.97
CA ARG A 229 17.17 3.04 -3.97
C ARG A 229 17.54 4.01 -5.08
N THR A 230 18.47 4.91 -4.80
CA THR A 230 19.01 5.83 -5.80
C THR A 230 19.87 5.07 -6.81
N LEU A 231 19.50 5.17 -8.09
CA LEU A 231 20.34 4.76 -9.22
C LEU A 231 21.35 5.85 -9.56
N ALA A 232 20.88 7.08 -9.65
CA ALA A 232 21.67 8.25 -9.94
C ALA A 232 20.98 9.49 -9.34
N GLY A 233 21.74 10.32 -8.62
CA GLY A 233 21.23 11.53 -7.98
C GLY A 233 21.90 12.80 -8.52
N ASP A 234 21.37 13.95 -8.13
CA ASP A 234 21.91 15.27 -8.45
C ASP A 234 22.06 15.53 -9.95
N LEU A 235 21.17 14.93 -10.74
CA LEU A 235 21.22 15.01 -12.20
C LEU A 235 20.70 16.37 -12.69
N PRO A 236 21.17 16.82 -13.88
CA PRO A 236 20.59 17.99 -14.54
C PRO A 236 19.10 17.77 -14.85
N LEU A 237 18.40 18.87 -15.12
CA LEU A 237 16.96 18.86 -15.40
C LEU A 237 16.57 18.05 -16.64
N TRP A 238 17.51 17.71 -17.52
CA TRP A 238 17.29 16.83 -18.65
C TRP A 238 18.56 16.06 -18.96
N GLY A 239 18.42 14.86 -19.50
CA GLY A 239 19.56 14.03 -19.86
C GLY A 239 19.19 12.60 -20.17
N SER A 240 20.23 11.79 -20.33
CA SER A 240 20.09 10.35 -20.45
C SER A 240 21.31 9.63 -19.89
N LEU A 241 21.12 8.41 -19.40
CA LEU A 241 22.19 7.52 -18.99
C LEU A 241 21.90 6.08 -19.42
N TRP A 242 22.94 5.26 -19.45
CA TRP A 242 22.81 3.81 -19.61
C TRP A 242 22.81 3.16 -18.23
N TRP A 243 21.77 2.37 -17.94
CA TRP A 243 21.64 1.61 -16.72
C TRP A 243 21.60 0.12 -17.04
N ASP A 244 22.36 -0.69 -16.30
CA ASP A 244 22.38 -2.13 -16.51
C ASP A 244 21.29 -2.83 -15.68
N ALA A 245 20.35 -3.48 -16.36
CA ALA A 245 19.32 -4.30 -15.71
C ALA A 245 19.91 -5.49 -14.93
N ALA A 246 21.13 -5.93 -15.24
CA ALA A 246 21.84 -6.95 -14.47
C ALA A 246 22.30 -6.46 -13.08
N SER A 247 22.12 -5.16 -12.77
CA SER A 247 22.41 -4.58 -11.44
C SER A 247 21.37 -4.95 -10.37
N VAL A 248 20.23 -5.53 -10.77
CA VAL A 248 19.21 -6.09 -9.89
C VAL A 248 19.17 -7.62 -10.05
N PRO A 249 18.64 -8.39 -9.07
CA PRO A 249 18.63 -9.84 -9.15
C PRO A 249 17.91 -10.36 -10.40
N ASP A 250 18.41 -11.46 -10.97
CA ASP A 250 17.77 -12.10 -12.12
C ASP A 250 16.33 -12.54 -11.78
N GLY A 251 15.41 -12.30 -12.70
CA GLY A 251 13.97 -12.53 -12.50
C GLY A 251 13.28 -11.52 -11.58
N ALA A 252 13.98 -10.56 -10.99
CA ALA A 252 13.36 -9.56 -10.12
C ALA A 252 12.45 -8.63 -10.93
N ALA A 253 11.25 -8.42 -10.41
CA ALA A 253 10.35 -7.38 -10.88
C ALA A 253 10.75 -6.04 -10.23
N PHE A 254 10.88 -4.99 -11.03
CA PHE A 254 11.28 -3.67 -10.58
C PHE A 254 10.46 -2.56 -11.24
N THR A 255 10.38 -1.42 -10.58
CA THR A 255 9.85 -0.18 -11.15
C THR A 255 10.86 0.93 -11.01
N LEU A 256 10.85 1.89 -11.93
CA LEU A 256 11.71 3.07 -11.88
C LEU A 256 10.88 4.32 -11.67
N ARG A 257 11.47 5.32 -11.04
CA ARG A 257 10.93 6.68 -10.99
C ARG A 257 12.00 7.73 -11.22
N ALA A 258 11.56 8.86 -11.75
CA ALA A 258 12.27 10.14 -11.67
C ALA A 258 11.60 11.00 -10.60
N ARG A 259 12.42 11.56 -9.70
CA ARG A 259 12.02 12.49 -8.67
C ARG A 259 12.72 13.82 -8.92
N LEU A 260 11.96 14.90 -9.06
CA LEU A 260 12.47 16.26 -9.17
C LEU A 260 12.39 16.90 -7.79
N GLU A 261 13.53 17.24 -7.22
CA GLU A 261 13.65 17.78 -5.86
C GLU A 261 14.32 19.15 -5.89
N ALA A 262 13.90 20.07 -5.03
CA ALA A 262 14.68 21.24 -4.68
C ALA A 262 14.62 21.46 -3.16
N GLU A 263 15.76 21.77 -2.55
CA GLU A 263 15.86 22.14 -1.12
C GLU A 263 15.25 21.12 -0.14
N GLY A 264 15.27 19.82 -0.49
CA GLY A 264 14.68 18.76 0.33
C GLY A 264 13.18 18.52 0.10
N GLU A 265 12.55 19.27 -0.81
CA GLU A 265 11.14 19.09 -1.17
C GLU A 265 10.98 18.48 -2.57
N ASP A 266 10.09 17.49 -2.68
CA ASP A 266 9.67 16.96 -3.96
C ASP A 266 8.80 17.98 -4.70
N LEU A 267 9.16 18.28 -5.95
CA LEU A 267 8.41 19.16 -6.82
C LEU A 267 7.57 18.39 -7.83
N ALA A 268 8.09 17.27 -8.32
CA ALA A 268 7.39 16.38 -9.23
C ALA A 268 7.94 14.95 -9.17
N LEU A 269 7.07 13.98 -9.44
CA LEU A 269 7.44 12.58 -9.56
C LEU A 269 6.82 11.95 -10.81
N ASP A 270 7.60 11.14 -11.50
CA ASP A 270 7.10 10.26 -12.55
C ASP A 270 7.60 8.85 -12.34
N VAL A 271 6.67 7.90 -12.26
CA VAL A 271 6.96 6.50 -12.02
C VAL A 271 6.55 5.73 -13.27
N LEU A 272 7.44 4.91 -13.81
CA LEU A 272 7.17 4.13 -15.02
C LEU A 272 5.84 3.38 -14.89
N PRO A 273 4.94 3.44 -15.89
CA PRO A 273 3.56 2.96 -15.77
C PRO A 273 3.43 1.44 -15.56
N ARG A 274 4.53 0.69 -15.72
CA ARG A 274 4.56 -0.76 -15.64
C ARG A 274 5.78 -1.23 -14.85
N THR A 275 5.62 -2.37 -14.19
CA THR A 275 6.73 -3.12 -13.64
C THR A 275 7.47 -3.83 -14.76
N VAL A 276 8.80 -3.89 -14.65
CA VAL A 276 9.70 -4.56 -15.59
C VAL A 276 10.39 -5.71 -14.86
N THR A 277 10.63 -6.82 -15.54
CA THR A 277 11.40 -7.94 -15.01
C THR A 277 12.83 -7.90 -15.56
N ALA A 278 13.82 -7.94 -14.68
CA ALA A 278 15.21 -8.10 -15.08
C ALA A 278 15.46 -9.53 -15.55
N SER A 279 16.28 -9.67 -16.58
CA SER A 279 16.72 -10.97 -17.10
C SER A 279 18.23 -10.98 -17.22
N GLY A 280 18.84 -11.98 -16.60
CA GLY A 280 20.27 -12.23 -16.67
C GLY A 280 20.70 -12.54 -18.10
N PRO A 281 22.00 -12.34 -18.42
CA PRO A 281 22.54 -12.84 -19.67
C PRO A 281 22.37 -14.37 -19.68
N ARG A 282 21.69 -14.89 -20.72
CA ARG A 282 21.61 -16.33 -20.99
C ARG A 282 22.98 -16.92 -21.27
#